data_AF-A0A0K2VBW2-F1
#
_entry.id   AF-A0A0K2VBW2-F1
#
_cell.length_a   1.000
_cell.length_b   1.000
_cell.length_c   1.000
_cell.angle_alpha   90.00
_cell.angle_beta   90.00
_cell.angle_gamma   90.00
#
_symmetry.space_group_name_H-M   'P 1'
#
loop_
_entity.id
_entity.type
_entity.pdbx_description
1 polymer ?
#
loop_
_entity_poly.entity_id
_entity_poly.type
_entity_poly.pdbx_seq_one_letter_code
_entity_poly.pdbx_strand_id
1 'polypeptide(L)'
;MILEAEFQGQEPPVLPSPPPTPPSAPAFETLSSSGGDNESITEWKDRIRKQLESVEYFTELDSESKRENSSSASEVTNPSPSEGTLRIQWKSLKEEVSELMRQLDNISFQEVNQIKKSITRKINDHPILVLKFDKQKEVLQSAAVQLENEIPDIISKYECKIYDTDQIIHAVDSLLDRNERDLDLILQLRSNRTESSISPNILINKNKLINDLLKAHEEEICLLKVEKCRLNEKIEDFKSKSLRDVQIVKDKIEILKVEVINTSKGKINYIKEYETELKLLQTDLENAERRAHRIRERTGQQQDWFGCPVCLCLLKPPLRIFQCPEGHILCEECKENPALVHCPQCRVPLEGLCSRNRALEEVARSYFS
;
A
#
# COMPACT_ATOMS: atom_id res chain seq x y z
N MET A 1 -15.11 18.87 81.77
CA MET A 1 -15.96 17.76 82.24
C MET A 1 -17.36 18.03 81.73
N ILE A 2 -18.00 16.99 81.17
CA ILE A 2 -19.29 17.00 80.46
C ILE A 2 -19.15 17.37 78.97
N LEU A 3 -18.86 16.34 78.15
CA LEU A 3 -19.46 16.05 76.82
C LEU A 3 -18.63 14.98 76.09
N GLU A 4 -18.48 13.78 76.68
CA GLU A 4 -17.95 12.60 76.00
C GLU A 4 -18.58 11.35 76.63
N ALA A 5 -19.83 11.07 76.29
CA ALA A 5 -20.46 9.77 76.53
C ALA A 5 -21.78 9.73 75.75
N GLU A 6 -21.75 9.20 74.52
CA GLU A 6 -22.88 8.54 73.84
C GLU A 6 -22.51 8.27 72.37
N PHE A 7 -21.59 7.31 72.14
CA PHE A 7 -21.46 6.67 70.81
C PHE A 7 -20.81 5.29 70.98
N GLN A 8 -21.51 4.39 71.67
CA GLN A 8 -21.20 2.97 71.65
C GLN A 8 -22.49 2.19 71.43
N GLY A 9 -22.57 1.46 70.31
CA GLY A 9 -23.56 0.40 70.12
C GLY A 9 -24.54 0.56 68.95
N GLN A 10 -24.03 0.70 67.72
CA GLN A 10 -24.75 0.17 66.56
C GLN A 10 -23.76 -0.58 65.66
N GLU A 11 -23.98 -1.88 65.50
CA GLU A 11 -23.25 -2.69 64.51
C GLU A 11 -23.55 -2.13 63.10
N PRO A 12 -22.52 -1.98 62.25
CA PRO A 12 -22.71 -1.47 60.91
C PRO A 12 -23.55 -2.47 60.09
N PRO A 13 -24.51 -2.00 59.26
CA PRO A 13 -25.30 -2.87 58.41
C PRO A 13 -24.38 -3.65 57.46
N VAL A 14 -24.51 -4.96 57.48
CA VAL A 14 -23.80 -5.88 56.57
C VAL A 14 -24.25 -5.57 55.14
N LEU A 15 -23.36 -4.93 54.37
CA LEU A 15 -23.58 -4.67 52.96
C LEU A 15 -23.57 -5.99 52.18
N PRO A 16 -24.48 -6.17 51.20
CA PRO A 16 -24.48 -7.36 50.35
C PRO A 16 -23.18 -7.42 49.54
N SER A 17 -22.65 -8.64 49.40
CA SER A 17 -21.42 -8.91 48.65
C SER A 17 -21.56 -8.41 47.20
N PRO A 18 -20.52 -7.76 46.64
CA PRO A 18 -20.56 -7.28 45.26
C PRO A 18 -20.74 -8.46 44.29
N PRO A 19 -21.47 -8.26 43.18
CA PRO A 19 -21.63 -9.29 42.15
C PRO A 19 -20.27 -9.69 41.57
N PRO A 20 -20.11 -10.95 41.11
CA PRO A 20 -18.86 -11.42 40.53
C PRO A 20 -18.47 -10.55 39.33
N THR A 21 -17.22 -10.10 39.34
CA THR A 21 -16.63 -9.27 38.29
C THR A 21 -16.72 -10.01 36.94
N PRO A 22 -17.25 -9.38 35.88
CA PRO A 22 -17.23 -9.98 34.55
C PRO A 22 -15.79 -10.27 34.12
N PRO A 23 -15.54 -11.31 33.29
CA PRO A 23 -14.22 -11.64 32.80
C PRO A 23 -13.59 -10.41 32.17
N SER A 24 -12.39 -10.06 32.65
CA SER A 24 -11.64 -8.89 32.21
C SER A 24 -11.58 -8.86 30.69
N ALA A 25 -12.09 -7.78 30.10
CA ALA A 25 -11.84 -7.47 28.71
C ALA A 25 -10.33 -7.54 28.44
N PRO A 26 -9.88 -8.10 27.31
CA PRO A 26 -8.46 -8.14 26.96
C PRO A 26 -7.91 -6.72 27.08
N ALA A 27 -6.73 -6.60 27.71
CA ALA A 27 -6.07 -5.32 27.91
C ALA A 27 -6.00 -4.62 26.54
N PHE A 28 -6.79 -3.57 26.38
CA PHE A 28 -6.63 -2.67 25.26
C PHE A 28 -5.24 -2.07 25.47
N GLU A 29 -4.29 -2.39 24.59
CA GLU A 29 -2.98 -1.77 24.57
C GLU A 29 -3.18 -0.29 24.24
N THR A 30 -3.54 0.49 25.26
CA THR A 30 -3.46 1.93 25.23
C THR A 30 -1.98 2.23 25.06
N LEU A 31 -1.61 2.59 23.83
CA LEU A 31 -0.34 3.21 23.48
C LEU A 31 -0.07 4.28 24.53
N SER A 32 0.74 3.90 25.51
CA SER A 32 0.99 4.74 26.68
C SER A 32 1.81 5.89 26.19
N SER A 33 1.20 7.07 26.16
CA SER A 33 1.83 8.35 25.83
C SER A 33 2.75 8.77 26.97
N SER A 34 3.70 7.91 27.33
CA SER A 34 4.68 8.12 28.38
C SER A 34 5.94 8.73 27.78
N GLY A 35 6.19 10.00 28.11
CA GLY A 35 7.45 10.69 27.84
C GLY A 35 7.40 11.54 26.58
N GLY A 36 7.24 12.85 26.76
CA GLY A 36 7.53 13.85 25.73
C GLY A 36 9.04 13.94 25.51
N ASP A 37 9.64 12.84 25.06
CA ASP A 37 10.98 12.86 24.53
C ASP A 37 10.91 13.63 23.21
N ASN A 38 11.84 14.56 23.06
CA ASN A 38 12.09 15.30 21.83
C ASN A 38 12.50 14.31 20.74
N GLU A 39 11.55 13.51 20.25
CA GLU A 39 11.76 12.60 19.14
C GLU A 39 12.19 13.46 17.96
N SER A 40 13.43 13.24 17.52
CA SER A 40 13.99 13.96 16.40
C SER A 40 13.13 13.70 15.17
N ILE A 41 13.05 14.69 14.27
CA ILE A 41 12.39 14.52 12.97
C ILE A 41 12.90 13.26 12.24
N THR A 42 14.16 12.88 12.45
CA THR A 42 14.76 11.67 11.88
C THR A 42 14.18 10.38 12.47
N GLU A 43 14.04 10.30 13.79
CA GLU A 43 13.50 9.12 14.49
C GLU A 43 12.02 8.94 14.14
N TRP A 44 11.28 10.05 14.11
CA TRP A 44 9.90 10.07 13.67
C TRP A 44 9.74 9.57 12.23
N LYS A 45 10.62 10.00 11.31
CA LYS A 45 10.63 9.51 9.93
C LYS A 45 10.88 8.00 9.85
N ASP A 46 11.79 7.48 10.66
CA ASP A 46 12.08 6.04 10.70
C ASP A 46 10.88 5.25 11.26
N ARG A 47 10.15 5.78 12.24
CA ARG A 47 8.90 5.17 12.72
C ARG A 47 7.84 5.10 11.62
N ILE A 48 7.63 6.19 10.88
CA ILE A 48 6.70 6.20 9.74
C ILE A 48 7.15 5.19 8.68
N ARG A 49 8.45 5.10 8.37
CA ARG A 49 8.98 4.11 7.44
C ARG A 49 8.64 2.67 7.87
N LYS A 50 8.84 2.34 9.15
CA LYS A 50 8.48 1.02 9.70
C LYS A 50 6.97 0.73 9.61
N GLN A 51 6.14 1.74 9.83
CA GLN A 51 4.69 1.59 9.63
C GLN A 51 4.35 1.30 8.17
N LEU A 52 5.04 1.94 7.22
CA LEU A 52 4.87 1.65 5.79
C LEU A 52 5.37 0.25 5.41
N GLU A 53 6.48 -0.20 5.97
CA GLU A 53 7.00 -1.57 5.78
C GLU A 53 5.98 -2.62 6.27
N SER A 54 5.26 -2.35 7.36
CA SER A 54 4.22 -3.26 7.85
C SER A 54 3.02 -3.42 6.89
N VAL A 55 2.76 -2.41 6.05
CA VAL A 55 1.73 -2.49 5.01
C VAL A 55 2.13 -3.50 3.92
N GLU A 56 3.43 -3.70 3.70
CA GLU A 56 3.94 -4.65 2.69
C GLU A 56 3.62 -6.10 3.06
N TYR A 57 3.74 -6.45 4.34
CA TYR A 57 3.53 -7.83 4.81
C TYR A 57 2.08 -8.31 4.65
N PHE A 58 1.11 -7.40 4.69
CA PHE A 58 -0.31 -7.75 4.57
C PHE A 58 -0.69 -8.21 3.15
N THR A 59 0.07 -7.83 2.11
CA THR A 59 -0.23 -8.22 0.73
C THR A 59 0.29 -9.59 0.32
N GLU A 60 1.27 -10.15 1.06
CA GLU A 60 1.85 -11.46 0.73
C GLU A 60 0.97 -12.63 1.20
N LEU A 61 0.27 -12.48 2.33
CA LEU A 61 -0.54 -13.57 2.91
C LEU A 61 -1.77 -13.96 2.06
N ASP A 62 -2.36 -13.03 1.30
CA ASP A 62 -3.45 -13.34 0.37
C ASP A 62 -2.96 -14.04 -0.92
N SER A 63 -1.67 -13.89 -1.24
CA SER A 63 -1.05 -14.44 -2.44
C SER A 63 -0.68 -15.92 -2.29
N GLU A 64 -0.32 -16.35 -1.08
CA GLU A 64 0.10 -17.73 -0.80
C GLU A 64 -1.07 -18.72 -0.77
N SER A 65 -2.28 -18.31 -0.37
CA SER A 65 -3.45 -19.21 -0.35
C SER A 65 -3.89 -19.72 -1.73
N LYS A 66 -3.41 -19.10 -2.83
CA LYS A 66 -3.71 -19.52 -4.20
C LYS A 66 -2.65 -20.46 -4.82
N ARG A 67 -1.52 -20.71 -4.14
CA ARG A 67 -0.43 -21.54 -4.69
C ARG A 67 -0.49 -23.03 -4.30
N GLU A 68 -1.36 -23.45 -3.39
CA GLU A 68 -1.36 -24.84 -2.91
C GLU A 68 -2.01 -25.90 -3.83
N ASN A 69 -2.48 -25.55 -5.04
CA ASN A 69 -3.27 -26.47 -5.87
C ASN A 69 -2.58 -27.01 -7.14
N SER A 70 -1.25 -27.11 -7.20
CA SER A 70 -0.55 -27.60 -8.40
C SER A 70 0.55 -28.66 -8.18
N SER A 71 0.64 -29.27 -7.00
CA SER A 71 1.59 -30.35 -6.70
C SER A 71 0.99 -31.76 -6.80
N SER A 72 0.46 -32.11 -7.97
CA SER A 72 0.28 -33.53 -8.36
C SER A 72 1.36 -33.91 -9.37
N ALA A 73 2.60 -34.01 -8.88
CA ALA A 73 3.70 -34.59 -9.63
C ALA A 73 3.50 -36.10 -9.67
N SER A 74 2.97 -36.60 -10.79
CA SER A 74 2.95 -38.02 -11.09
C SER A 74 4.38 -38.53 -11.23
N GLU A 75 4.78 -39.37 -10.29
CA GLU A 75 6.03 -40.10 -10.22
C GLU A 75 6.17 -40.98 -11.48
N VAL A 76 6.98 -40.53 -12.45
CA VAL A 76 7.28 -41.31 -13.65
C VAL A 76 8.27 -42.39 -13.27
N THR A 77 7.76 -43.59 -13.01
CA THR A 77 8.55 -44.82 -12.91
C THR A 77 9.31 -45.04 -14.22
N ASN A 78 10.62 -44.81 -14.21
CA ASN A 78 11.51 -45.13 -15.31
C ASN A 78 11.65 -46.65 -15.44
N PRO A 79 11.26 -47.26 -16.57
CA PRO A 79 11.50 -48.69 -16.80
C PRO A 79 13.00 -48.96 -16.95
N SER A 80 13.48 -50.03 -16.32
CA SER A 80 14.86 -50.50 -16.37
C SER A 80 15.33 -50.77 -17.81
N PRO A 81 16.59 -50.45 -18.16
CA PRO A 81 17.11 -50.65 -19.50
C PRO A 81 17.41 -52.14 -19.73
N SER A 82 16.47 -52.86 -20.32
CA SER A 82 16.76 -54.18 -20.87
C SER A 82 17.66 -54.03 -22.10
N GLU A 83 18.75 -54.79 -22.15
CA GLU A 83 19.75 -54.87 -23.23
C GLU A 83 19.10 -55.32 -24.56
N GLY A 84 18.40 -54.41 -25.22
CA GLY A 84 17.83 -54.60 -26.55
C GLY A 84 18.81 -54.07 -27.60
N THR A 85 19.21 -54.94 -28.52
CA THR A 85 20.02 -54.60 -29.70
C THR A 85 19.39 -53.42 -30.44
N LEU A 86 20.03 -52.25 -30.39
CA LEU A 86 19.54 -51.00 -31.01
C LEU A 86 19.56 -51.14 -32.54
N ARG A 87 18.45 -51.61 -33.11
CA ARG A 87 18.23 -51.59 -34.54
C ARG A 87 17.82 -50.18 -34.94
N ILE A 88 18.77 -49.40 -35.44
CA ILE A 88 18.51 -48.05 -35.99
C ILE A 88 17.64 -48.21 -37.23
N GLN A 89 16.35 -47.90 -37.10
CA GLN A 89 15.45 -47.73 -38.24
C GLN A 89 15.60 -46.30 -38.74
N TRP A 90 16.12 -46.14 -39.96
CA TRP A 90 16.14 -44.85 -40.64
C TRP A 90 14.70 -44.47 -41.00
N LYS A 91 14.26 -43.31 -40.52
CA LYS A 91 12.98 -42.72 -40.91
C LYS A 91 13.06 -42.28 -42.38
N SER A 92 11.92 -42.23 -43.06
CA SER A 92 11.89 -41.59 -44.37
C SER A 92 12.08 -40.08 -44.21
N LEU A 93 12.69 -39.40 -45.20
CA LEU A 93 12.84 -37.94 -45.19
C LEU A 93 11.50 -37.23 -44.92
N LYS A 94 10.41 -37.83 -45.39
CA LYS A 94 9.05 -37.29 -45.25
C LYS A 94 8.51 -37.42 -43.83
N GLU A 95 8.79 -38.54 -43.15
CA GLU A 95 8.50 -38.70 -41.72
C GLU A 95 9.28 -37.67 -40.89
N GLU A 96 10.54 -37.43 -41.22
CA GLU A 96 11.35 -36.40 -40.56
C GLU A 96 10.79 -34.99 -40.75
N VAL A 97 10.41 -34.62 -41.98
CA VAL A 97 9.78 -33.32 -42.25
C VAL A 97 8.46 -33.15 -41.49
N SER A 98 7.63 -34.20 -41.46
CA SER A 98 6.34 -34.16 -40.75
C SER A 98 6.53 -34.00 -39.24
N GLU A 99 7.50 -34.71 -38.67
CA GLU A 99 7.83 -34.59 -37.25
C GLU A 99 8.41 -33.21 -36.91
N LEU A 100 9.29 -32.66 -37.76
CA LEU A 100 9.81 -31.31 -37.59
C LEU A 100 8.71 -30.24 -37.65
N MET A 101 7.72 -30.39 -38.53
CA MET A 101 6.58 -29.49 -38.59
C MET A 101 5.71 -29.57 -37.33
N ARG A 102 5.44 -30.79 -36.83
CA ARG A 102 4.72 -30.99 -35.57
C ARG A 102 5.46 -30.38 -34.38
N GLN A 103 6.79 -30.48 -34.37
CA GLN A 103 7.63 -29.84 -33.36
C GLN A 103 7.54 -28.31 -33.45
N LEU A 104 7.60 -27.75 -34.66
CA LEU A 104 7.47 -26.31 -34.86
C LEU A 104 6.10 -25.77 -34.43
N ASP A 105 5.02 -26.49 -34.74
CA ASP A 105 3.67 -26.18 -34.28
C ASP A 105 3.59 -26.21 -32.75
N ASN A 106 4.12 -27.24 -32.11
CA ASN A 106 4.13 -27.36 -30.65
C ASN A 106 4.93 -26.22 -30.00
N ILE A 107 6.10 -25.86 -30.54
CA ILE A 107 6.91 -24.73 -30.06
C ILE A 107 6.12 -23.42 -30.19
N SER A 108 5.48 -23.18 -31.33
CA SER A 108 4.66 -21.98 -31.54
C SER A 108 3.48 -21.88 -30.58
N PHE A 109 2.83 -23.01 -30.27
CA PHE A 109 1.74 -23.08 -29.31
C PHE A 109 2.23 -22.81 -27.88
N GLN A 110 3.37 -23.37 -27.51
CA GLN A 110 4.00 -23.11 -26.21
C GLN A 110 4.37 -21.64 -26.04
N GLU A 111 4.94 -21.00 -27.07
CA GLU A 111 5.26 -19.57 -27.08
C GLU A 111 4.02 -18.70 -26.83
N VAL A 112 2.94 -18.93 -27.59
CA VAL A 112 1.66 -18.22 -27.42
C VAL A 112 1.11 -18.39 -26.00
N ASN A 113 1.11 -19.63 -25.48
CA ASN A 113 0.63 -19.89 -24.13
C ASN A 113 1.49 -19.25 -23.04
N GLN A 114 2.81 -19.18 -23.24
CA GLN A 114 3.72 -18.53 -22.33
C GLN A 114 3.45 -17.02 -22.26
N ILE A 115 3.24 -16.36 -23.41
CA ILE A 115 2.89 -14.92 -23.46
C ILE A 115 1.53 -14.70 -22.79
N LYS A 116 0.50 -15.52 -23.09
CA LYS A 116 -0.81 -15.45 -22.43
C LYS A 116 -0.71 -15.56 -20.91
N LYS A 117 0.06 -16.55 -20.41
CA LYS A 117 0.30 -16.70 -18.96
C LYS A 117 1.00 -15.49 -18.34
N SER A 118 1.94 -14.85 -19.05
CA SER A 118 2.59 -13.63 -18.57
C SER A 118 1.63 -12.45 -18.52
N ILE A 119 0.79 -12.26 -19.54
CA ILE A 119 -0.27 -11.25 -19.54
C ILE A 119 -1.25 -11.48 -18.38
N THR A 120 -1.75 -12.70 -18.20
CA THR A 120 -2.69 -13.02 -17.11
C THR A 120 -2.08 -12.74 -15.73
N ARG A 121 -0.81 -13.10 -15.50
CA ARG A 121 -0.13 -12.78 -14.24
C ARG A 121 -0.07 -11.26 -14.01
N LYS A 122 0.39 -10.50 -15.01
CA LYS A 122 0.45 -9.02 -14.93
C LYS A 122 -0.91 -8.40 -14.62
N ILE A 123 -1.97 -8.87 -15.28
CA ILE A 123 -3.35 -8.42 -15.03
C ILE A 123 -3.80 -8.68 -13.59
N ASN A 124 -3.45 -9.85 -13.04
CA ASN A 124 -3.83 -10.22 -11.68
C ASN A 124 -3.02 -9.47 -10.61
N ASP A 125 -1.74 -9.19 -10.87
CA ASP A 125 -0.84 -8.55 -9.90
C ASP A 125 -1.03 -7.03 -9.82
N HIS A 126 -1.39 -6.38 -10.94
CA HIS A 126 -1.58 -4.93 -11.01
C HIS A 126 -2.54 -4.33 -9.97
N PRO A 127 -3.79 -4.82 -9.78
CA PRO A 127 -4.70 -4.25 -8.79
C PRO A 127 -4.15 -4.34 -7.36
N ILE A 128 -3.36 -5.37 -7.04
CA ILE A 128 -2.74 -5.54 -5.71
C ILE A 128 -1.72 -4.43 -5.46
N LEU A 129 -0.86 -4.16 -6.44
CA LEU A 129 0.16 -3.12 -6.32
C LEU A 129 -0.45 -1.71 -6.31
N VAL A 130 -1.51 -1.47 -7.10
CA VAL A 130 -2.27 -0.22 -7.07
C VAL A 130 -2.92 0.01 -5.70
N LEU A 131 -3.52 -1.02 -5.11
CA LEU A 131 -4.11 -0.97 -3.78
C LEU A 131 -3.07 -0.70 -2.69
N LYS A 132 -1.85 -1.25 -2.84
CA LYS A 132 -0.73 -0.97 -1.93
C LYS A 132 -0.39 0.52 -1.89
N PHE A 133 -0.30 1.19 -3.04
CA PHE A 133 -0.09 2.66 -3.09
C PHE A 133 -1.22 3.43 -2.40
N ASP A 134 -2.48 3.00 -2.58
CA ASP A 134 -3.62 3.66 -1.94
C ASP A 134 -3.60 3.50 -0.42
N LYS A 135 -3.28 2.31 0.08
CA LYS A 135 -3.16 2.06 1.52
C LYS A 135 -1.99 2.83 2.14
N GLN A 136 -0.84 2.89 1.47
CA GLN A 136 0.29 3.72 1.90
C GLN A 136 -0.10 5.20 1.97
N LYS A 137 -0.82 5.70 0.96
CA LYS A 137 -1.34 7.07 0.95
C LYS A 137 -2.29 7.32 2.12
N GLU A 138 -3.21 6.41 2.39
CA GLU A 138 -4.18 6.52 3.48
C GLU A 138 -3.48 6.59 4.85
N VAL A 139 -2.48 5.74 5.08
CA VAL A 139 -1.67 5.76 6.33
C VAL A 139 -0.98 7.11 6.50
N LEU A 140 -0.34 7.64 5.45
CA LEU A 140 0.33 8.94 5.50
C LEU A 140 -0.67 10.09 5.75
N GLN A 141 -1.84 10.04 5.13
CA GLN A 141 -2.91 11.04 5.33
C GLN A 141 -3.46 10.96 6.76
N SER A 142 -3.70 9.76 7.28
CA SER A 142 -4.17 9.55 8.64
C SER A 142 -3.17 10.08 9.67
N ALA A 143 -1.87 9.80 9.48
CA ALA A 143 -0.81 10.34 10.33
C ALA A 143 -0.76 11.88 10.30
N ALA A 144 -1.00 12.50 9.14
CA ALA A 144 -1.03 13.96 9.03
C ALA A 144 -2.22 14.56 9.79
N VAL A 145 -3.40 13.95 9.69
CA VAL A 145 -4.60 14.37 10.42
C VAL A 145 -4.42 14.19 11.94
N GLN A 146 -3.78 13.12 12.38
CA GLN A 146 -3.46 12.91 13.79
C GLN A 146 -2.59 14.05 14.33
N LEU A 147 -1.50 14.41 13.63
CA LEU A 147 -0.64 15.53 14.00
C LEU A 147 -1.38 16.88 13.96
N GLU A 148 -2.28 17.09 13.00
CA GLU A 148 -3.12 18.30 12.95
C GLU A 148 -4.01 18.43 14.20
N ASN A 149 -4.52 17.30 14.70
CA ASN A 149 -5.33 17.25 15.92
C ASN A 149 -4.54 17.43 17.22
N GLU A 150 -3.22 17.20 17.23
CA GLU A 150 -2.36 17.42 18.40
C GLU A 150 -2.05 18.91 18.65
N ILE A 151 -2.16 19.77 17.63
CA ILE A 151 -1.81 21.20 17.73
C ILE A 151 -2.65 21.93 18.80
N PRO A 152 -4.00 21.81 18.83
CA PRO A 152 -4.83 22.42 19.86
C PRO A 152 -4.44 21.99 21.29
N ASP A 153 -4.07 20.72 21.49
CA ASP A 153 -3.69 20.20 22.81
C ASP A 153 -2.38 20.81 23.29
N ILE A 154 -1.40 20.98 22.38
CA ILE A 154 -0.15 21.69 22.67
C ILE A 154 -0.44 23.14 23.07
N ILE A 155 -1.27 23.84 22.30
CA ILE A 155 -1.64 25.23 22.57
C ILE A 155 -2.32 25.34 23.94
N SER A 156 -3.35 24.53 24.19
CA SER A 156 -4.10 24.53 25.44
C SER A 156 -3.22 24.26 26.66
N LYS A 157 -2.28 23.31 26.54
CA LYS A 157 -1.29 23.00 27.60
C LYS A 157 -0.45 24.22 27.98
N TYR A 158 -0.03 25.04 27.02
CA TYR A 158 0.75 26.25 27.31
C TYR A 158 -0.12 27.42 27.76
N GLU A 159 -1.33 27.58 27.20
CA GLU A 159 -2.30 28.58 27.63
C GLU A 159 -2.67 28.40 29.10
N CYS A 160 -2.87 27.17 29.57
CA CYS A 160 -3.13 26.86 30.98
C CYS A 160 -1.99 27.34 31.89
N LYS A 161 -0.73 27.06 31.52
CA LYS A 161 0.45 27.52 32.28
C LYS A 161 0.61 29.04 32.29
N ILE A 162 0.29 29.68 31.17
CA ILE A 162 0.30 31.15 31.05
C ILE A 162 -0.76 31.73 31.98
N TYR A 163 -1.98 31.20 31.94
CA TYR A 163 -3.09 31.60 32.80
C TYR A 163 -2.72 31.48 34.29
N ASP A 164 -2.19 30.34 34.72
CA ASP A 164 -1.76 30.14 36.11
C ASP A 164 -0.68 31.15 36.53
N THR A 165 0.25 31.47 35.63
CA THR A 165 1.31 32.45 35.90
C THR A 165 0.75 33.87 35.95
N ASP A 166 -0.22 34.19 35.10
CA ASP A 166 -0.91 35.48 35.07
C ASP A 166 -1.72 35.72 36.36
N GLN A 167 -2.38 34.69 36.90
CA GLN A 167 -3.04 34.77 38.21
C GLN A 167 -2.07 35.13 39.34
N ILE A 168 -0.84 34.60 39.30
CA ILE A 168 0.20 34.95 40.28
C ILE A 168 0.64 36.40 40.09
N ILE A 169 0.81 36.87 38.84
CA ILE A 169 1.14 38.26 38.55
C ILE A 169 0.07 39.20 39.11
N HIS A 170 -1.21 38.89 38.90
CA HIS A 170 -2.32 39.67 39.46
C HIS A 170 -2.28 39.75 41.00
N ALA A 171 -1.92 38.65 41.66
CA ALA A 171 -1.73 38.63 43.11
C ALA A 171 -0.54 39.52 43.55
N VAL A 172 0.58 39.48 42.83
CA VAL A 172 1.74 40.37 43.06
C VAL A 172 1.37 41.84 42.86
N ASP A 173 0.58 42.16 41.82
CA ASP A 173 0.09 43.51 41.58
C ASP A 173 -0.80 44.03 42.71
N SER A 174 -1.68 43.18 43.23
CA SER A 174 -2.52 43.52 44.39
C SER A 174 -1.67 43.82 45.64
N LEU A 175 -0.55 43.12 45.83
CA LEU A 175 0.39 43.36 46.93
C LEU A 175 1.23 44.63 46.72
N LEU A 176 1.64 44.92 45.49
CA LEU A 176 2.32 46.16 45.11
C LEU A 176 1.45 47.37 45.41
N ASP A 177 0.20 47.35 44.94
CA ASP A 177 -0.78 48.43 45.17
C ASP A 177 -0.99 48.71 46.67
N ARG A 178 -1.04 47.65 47.49
CA ARG A 178 -1.17 47.78 48.94
C ARG A 178 0.06 48.44 49.56
N ASN A 179 1.24 47.95 49.20
CA ASN A 179 2.50 48.47 49.72
C ASN A 179 2.75 49.93 49.31
N GLU A 180 2.36 50.32 48.09
CA GLU A 180 2.47 51.70 47.62
C GLU A 180 1.53 52.64 48.42
N ARG A 181 0.31 52.21 48.76
CA ARG A 181 -0.58 52.97 49.66
C ARG A 181 -0.03 53.08 51.08
N ASP A 182 0.53 51.99 51.61
CA ASP A 182 1.13 51.99 52.94
C ASP A 182 2.32 52.95 52.99
N LEU A 183 3.15 52.98 51.94
CA LEU A 183 4.26 53.93 51.79
C LEU A 183 3.76 55.39 51.79
N ASP A 184 2.71 55.69 51.02
CA ASP A 184 2.08 57.02 50.99
C ASP A 184 1.57 57.46 52.37
N LEU A 185 0.93 56.55 53.12
CA LEU A 185 0.47 56.83 54.49
C LEU A 185 1.64 57.13 55.43
N ILE A 186 2.75 56.39 55.32
CA ILE A 186 3.95 56.64 56.14
C ILE A 186 4.55 58.01 55.80
N LEU A 187 4.57 58.40 54.52
CA LEU A 187 5.01 59.72 54.09
C LEU A 187 4.08 60.83 54.61
N GLN A 188 2.77 60.62 54.64
CA GLN A 188 1.83 61.55 55.26
C GLN A 188 2.05 61.68 56.78
N LEU A 189 2.29 60.57 57.48
CA LEU A 189 2.62 60.57 58.91
C LEU A 189 3.93 61.30 59.21
N ARG A 190 4.88 61.29 58.26
CA ARG A 190 6.11 62.07 58.32
C ARG A 190 5.84 63.57 58.15
N SER A 191 4.98 63.94 57.20
CA SER A 191 4.65 65.34 56.87
C SER A 191 3.73 66.03 57.89
N ASN A 192 2.77 65.31 58.47
CA ASN A 192 1.84 65.82 59.49
C ASN A 192 2.49 66.05 60.87
N ARG A 193 3.82 66.13 60.92
CA ARG A 193 4.58 66.49 62.12
C ARG A 193 4.59 68.00 62.31
N THR A 194 3.43 68.59 62.56
CA THR A 194 3.31 69.95 63.07
C THR A 194 3.26 69.92 64.59
N GLU A 195 4.44 70.17 65.19
CA GLU A 195 4.64 70.92 66.44
C GLU A 195 3.53 70.86 67.50
N SER A 196 3.65 69.96 68.48
CA SER A 196 2.97 70.08 69.78
C SER A 196 3.65 69.23 70.86
N SER A 197 4.41 69.86 71.75
CA SER A 197 4.80 69.40 73.10
C SER A 197 5.54 68.06 73.29
N ILE A 198 6.08 67.42 72.25
CA ILE A 198 6.81 66.14 72.40
C ILE A 198 8.30 66.38 72.73
N SER A 199 8.83 65.64 73.71
CA SER A 199 10.25 65.66 74.08
C SER A 199 11.18 65.34 72.89
N PRO A 200 12.32 66.04 72.72
CA PRO A 200 13.25 65.85 71.59
C PRO A 200 13.72 64.40 71.39
N ASN A 201 13.98 63.66 72.48
CA ASN A 201 14.43 62.27 72.38
C ASN A 201 13.36 61.34 71.78
N ILE A 202 12.10 61.58 72.12
CA ILE A 202 10.97 60.81 71.56
C ILE A 202 10.84 61.12 70.06
N LEU A 203 11.04 62.38 69.67
CA LEU A 203 11.00 62.80 68.28
C LEU A 203 12.09 62.13 67.42
N ILE A 204 13.31 62.03 67.96
CA ILE A 204 14.45 61.35 67.31
C ILE A 204 14.15 59.86 67.11
N ASN A 205 13.71 59.16 68.17
CA ASN A 205 13.40 57.73 68.08
C ASN A 205 12.25 57.46 67.10
N LYS A 206 11.21 58.29 67.13
CA LYS A 206 10.09 58.19 66.17
C LYS A 206 10.56 58.44 64.73
N ASN A 207 11.44 59.42 64.50
CA ASN A 207 12.02 59.68 63.17
C ASN A 207 12.81 58.48 62.65
N LYS A 208 13.64 57.90 63.51
CA LYS A 208 14.40 56.71 63.17
C LYS A 208 13.47 55.57 62.77
N LEU A 209 12.45 55.28 63.59
CA LEU A 209 11.48 54.22 63.29
C LEU A 209 10.71 54.46 61.98
N ILE A 210 10.29 55.70 61.70
CA ILE A 210 9.63 56.02 60.42
C ILE A 210 10.56 55.79 59.24
N ASN A 211 11.83 56.21 59.33
CA ASN A 211 12.79 56.01 58.25
C ASN A 211 13.10 54.53 58.04
N ASP A 212 13.24 53.76 59.13
CA ASP A 212 13.44 52.31 59.05
C ASP A 212 12.23 51.62 58.39
N LEU A 213 11.01 52.06 58.71
CA LEU A 213 9.77 51.55 58.10
C LEU A 213 9.65 51.94 56.61
N LEU A 214 9.97 53.20 56.25
CA LEU A 214 10.02 53.64 54.85
C LEU A 214 10.97 52.76 54.04
N LYS A 215 12.19 52.57 54.56
CA LYS A 215 13.20 51.75 53.90
C LYS A 215 12.72 50.30 53.72
N ALA A 216 12.08 49.72 54.73
CA ALA A 216 11.56 48.35 54.64
C ALA A 216 10.47 48.21 53.55
N HIS A 217 9.53 49.17 53.45
CA HIS A 217 8.51 49.14 52.40
C HIS A 217 9.09 49.40 51.00
N GLU A 218 10.06 50.30 50.87
CA GLU A 218 10.78 50.52 49.61
C GLU A 218 11.49 49.24 49.14
N GLU A 219 12.14 48.52 50.06
CA GLU A 219 12.76 47.23 49.79
C GLU A 219 11.72 46.17 49.37
N GLU A 220 10.58 46.06 50.06
CA GLU A 220 9.51 45.12 49.70
C GLU A 220 8.91 45.40 48.32
N ILE A 221 8.61 46.66 48.01
CA ILE A 221 8.12 47.08 46.68
C ILE A 221 9.14 46.72 45.61
N CYS A 222 10.43 46.94 45.87
CA CYS A 222 11.50 46.58 44.94
C CYS A 222 11.51 45.06 44.68
N LEU A 223 11.41 44.24 45.72
CA LEU A 223 11.37 42.77 45.58
C LEU A 223 10.14 42.29 44.80
N LEU A 224 8.96 42.84 45.08
CA LEU A 224 7.73 42.49 44.35
C LEU A 224 7.81 42.90 42.87
N LYS A 225 8.41 44.06 42.55
CA LYS A 225 8.65 44.49 41.16
C LYS A 225 9.59 43.53 40.43
N VAL A 226 10.68 43.10 41.08
CA VAL A 226 11.61 42.10 40.51
C VAL A 226 10.89 40.77 40.26
N GLU A 227 10.09 40.30 41.21
CA GLU A 227 9.33 39.06 41.06
C GLU A 227 8.30 39.14 39.92
N LYS A 228 7.59 40.26 39.78
CA LYS A 228 6.70 40.51 38.64
C LYS A 228 7.45 40.44 37.31
N CYS A 229 8.62 41.07 37.20
CA CYS A 229 9.45 41.00 35.99
C CYS A 229 9.82 39.55 35.67
N ARG A 230 10.25 38.77 36.66
CA ARG A 230 10.60 37.35 36.52
C ARG A 230 9.41 36.49 36.04
N LEU A 231 8.21 36.75 36.53
CA LEU A 231 7.00 36.03 36.09
C LEU A 231 6.60 36.39 34.66
N ASN A 232 6.74 37.66 34.26
CA ASN A 232 6.51 38.08 32.88
C ASN A 232 7.49 37.42 31.91
N GLU A 233 8.78 37.35 32.25
CA GLU A 233 9.79 36.62 31.46
C GLU A 233 9.39 35.15 31.27
N LYS A 234 8.88 34.52 32.34
CA LYS A 234 8.40 33.13 32.29
C LYS A 234 7.19 32.95 31.35
N ILE A 235 6.28 33.92 31.27
CA ILE A 235 5.16 33.90 30.31
C ILE A 235 5.70 33.96 28.87
N GLU A 236 6.64 34.86 28.59
CA GLU A 236 7.25 34.98 27.26
C GLU A 236 8.03 33.71 26.86
N ASP A 237 8.69 33.07 27.81
CA ASP A 237 9.32 31.76 27.63
C ASP A 237 8.29 30.68 27.26
N PHE A 238 7.14 30.64 27.92
CA PHE A 238 6.08 29.68 27.60
C PHE A 238 5.48 29.94 26.22
N LYS A 239 5.24 31.19 25.85
CA LYS A 239 4.79 31.55 24.49
C LYS A 239 5.79 31.11 23.43
N SER A 240 7.07 31.38 23.65
CA SER A 240 8.15 31.00 22.73
C SER A 240 8.30 29.48 22.60
N LYS A 241 8.12 28.73 23.69
CA LYS A 241 8.10 27.25 23.67
C LYS A 241 6.89 26.72 22.92
N SER A 242 5.69 27.22 23.20
CA SER A 242 4.46 26.86 22.49
C SER A 242 4.61 27.05 20.98
N LEU A 243 5.13 28.20 20.55
CA LEU A 243 5.33 28.50 19.13
C LEU A 243 6.30 27.51 18.46
N ARG A 244 7.42 27.18 19.13
CA ARG A 244 8.40 26.21 18.62
C ARG A 244 7.79 24.81 18.48
N ASP A 245 7.07 24.34 19.50
CA ASP A 245 6.48 23.01 19.50
C ASP A 245 5.41 22.88 18.40
N VAL A 246 4.55 23.90 18.25
CA VAL A 246 3.56 23.97 17.16
C VAL A 246 4.25 23.99 15.79
N GLN A 247 5.35 24.74 15.64
CA GLN A 247 6.09 24.78 14.38
C GLN A 247 6.68 23.41 14.02
N ILE A 248 7.24 22.69 14.99
CA ILE A 248 7.77 21.34 14.78
C ILE A 248 6.68 20.40 14.25
N VAL A 249 5.48 20.44 14.83
CA VAL A 249 4.34 19.62 14.37
C VAL A 249 3.91 20.02 12.96
N LYS A 250 3.86 21.33 12.65
CA LYS A 250 3.57 21.83 11.29
C LYS A 250 4.59 21.36 10.27
N ASP A 251 5.88 21.38 10.61
CA ASP A 251 6.94 20.91 9.71
C ASP A 251 6.81 19.39 9.45
N LYS A 252 6.46 18.60 10.48
CA LYS A 252 6.15 17.16 10.32
C LYS A 252 4.96 16.94 9.39
N ILE A 253 3.88 17.71 9.53
CA ILE A 253 2.70 17.65 8.65
C ILE A 253 3.09 17.97 7.21
N GLU A 254 3.90 18.99 6.97
CA GLU A 254 4.34 19.38 5.62
C GLU A 254 5.16 18.26 4.96
N ILE A 255 6.05 17.61 5.71
CA ILE A 255 6.80 16.43 5.23
C ILE A 255 5.84 15.30 4.81
N LEU A 256 4.81 14.99 5.62
CA LEU A 256 3.81 13.97 5.24
C LEU A 256 3.03 14.36 3.99
N LYS A 257 2.64 15.64 3.85
CA LYS A 257 1.91 16.14 2.68
C LYS A 257 2.73 15.97 1.39
N VAL A 258 4.03 16.27 1.44
CA VAL A 258 4.96 16.02 0.33
C VAL A 258 5.03 14.53 0.00
N GLU A 259 5.11 13.66 1.01
CA GLU A 259 5.20 12.22 0.80
C GLU A 259 3.92 11.61 0.20
N VAL A 260 2.75 12.13 0.58
CA VAL A 260 1.45 11.77 -0.03
C VAL A 260 1.43 12.12 -1.53
N ILE A 261 1.97 13.28 -1.90
CA ILE A 261 2.09 13.71 -3.29
C ILE A 261 3.06 12.80 -4.05
N ASN A 262 4.23 12.49 -3.47
CA ASN A 262 5.23 11.61 -4.06
C ASN A 262 4.67 10.19 -4.27
N THR A 263 3.99 9.62 -3.27
CA THR A 263 3.30 8.33 -3.37
C THR A 263 2.27 8.33 -4.51
N SER A 264 1.47 9.40 -4.62
CA SER A 264 0.48 9.55 -5.68
C SER A 264 1.12 9.64 -7.07
N LYS A 265 2.25 10.36 -7.20
CA LYS A 265 3.03 10.43 -8.46
C LYS A 265 3.64 9.07 -8.80
N GLY A 266 4.19 8.36 -7.82
CA GLY A 266 4.72 7.01 -7.97
C GLY A 266 3.67 6.05 -8.51
N LYS A 267 2.46 6.07 -7.93
CA LYS A 267 1.30 5.31 -8.42
C LYS A 267 0.99 5.60 -9.89
N ILE A 268 0.92 6.88 -10.28
CA ILE A 268 0.62 7.29 -11.65
C ILE A 268 1.70 6.80 -12.62
N ASN A 269 2.97 6.92 -12.26
CA ASN A 269 4.07 6.44 -13.10
C ASN A 269 4.04 4.92 -13.26
N TYR A 270 3.82 4.19 -12.15
CA TYR A 270 3.66 2.74 -12.17
C TYR A 270 2.54 2.29 -13.12
N ILE A 271 1.36 2.93 -13.05
CA ILE A 271 0.23 2.60 -13.94
C ILE A 271 0.61 2.83 -15.41
N LYS A 272 1.29 3.94 -15.73
CA LYS A 272 1.73 4.24 -17.11
C LYS A 272 2.74 3.22 -17.64
N GLU A 273 3.71 2.83 -16.80
CA GLU A 273 4.69 1.80 -17.15
C GLU A 273 4.01 0.45 -17.38
N TYR A 274 3.10 0.06 -16.49
CA TYR A 274 2.29 -1.14 -16.62
C TYR A 274 1.46 -1.17 -17.91
N GLU A 275 0.78 -0.07 -18.26
CA GLU A 275 0.03 0.05 -19.51
C GLU A 275 0.92 -0.11 -20.74
N THR A 276 2.15 0.44 -20.68
CA THR A 276 3.13 0.31 -21.76
C THR A 276 3.60 -1.13 -21.91
N GLU A 277 3.92 -1.79 -20.79
CA GLU A 277 4.34 -3.19 -20.77
C GLU A 277 3.23 -4.13 -21.29
N LEU A 278 1.99 -3.91 -20.86
CA LEU A 278 0.84 -4.67 -21.36
C LEU A 278 0.66 -4.53 -22.88
N LYS A 279 0.78 -3.31 -23.42
CA LYS A 279 0.67 -3.07 -24.87
C LYS A 279 1.76 -3.81 -25.65
N LEU A 280 2.98 -3.85 -25.11
CA LEU A 280 4.09 -4.61 -25.71
C LEU A 280 3.79 -6.10 -25.72
N LEU A 281 3.36 -6.67 -24.58
CA LEU A 281 2.99 -8.09 -24.49
C LEU A 281 1.81 -8.46 -25.40
N GLN A 282 0.83 -7.56 -25.56
CA GLN A 282 -0.26 -7.74 -26.51
C GLN A 282 0.24 -7.77 -27.95
N THR A 283 1.14 -6.86 -28.32
CA THR A 283 1.77 -6.83 -29.65
C THR A 283 2.56 -8.11 -29.91
N ASP A 284 3.30 -8.59 -28.91
CA ASP A 284 4.05 -9.84 -28.99
C ASP A 284 3.13 -11.06 -29.14
N LEU A 285 2.00 -11.06 -28.44
CA LEU A 285 0.98 -12.09 -28.58
C LEU A 285 0.42 -12.14 -30.00
N GLU A 286 0.04 -10.99 -30.56
CA GLU A 286 -0.44 -10.90 -31.94
C GLU A 286 0.63 -11.37 -32.94
N ASN A 287 1.89 -11.03 -32.70
CA ASN A 287 3.01 -11.49 -33.54
C ASN A 287 3.20 -13.00 -33.46
N ALA A 288 3.15 -13.59 -32.26
CA ALA A 288 3.29 -15.02 -32.03
C ALA A 288 2.11 -15.80 -32.63
N GLU A 289 0.88 -15.30 -32.48
CA GLU A 289 -0.31 -15.90 -33.08
C GLU A 289 -0.25 -15.84 -34.61
N ARG A 290 0.21 -14.73 -35.20
CA ARG A 290 0.48 -14.63 -36.65
C ARG A 290 1.56 -15.60 -37.12
N ARG A 291 2.63 -15.81 -36.34
CA ARG A 291 3.66 -16.82 -36.66
C ARG A 291 3.07 -18.23 -36.62
N ALA A 292 2.33 -18.57 -35.57
CA ALA A 292 1.69 -19.87 -35.41
C ALA A 292 0.68 -20.14 -36.55
N HIS A 293 -0.09 -19.13 -36.96
CA HIS A 293 -1.00 -19.25 -38.10
C HIS A 293 -0.27 -19.57 -39.41
N ARG A 294 0.82 -18.84 -39.73
CA ARG A 294 1.61 -19.09 -40.94
C ARG A 294 2.22 -20.49 -40.97
N ILE A 295 2.58 -21.05 -39.81
CA ILE A 295 3.07 -22.42 -39.72
C ILE A 295 1.92 -23.39 -40.04
N ARG A 296 0.75 -23.22 -39.40
CA ARG A 296 -0.43 -24.04 -39.65
C ARG A 296 -0.95 -23.96 -41.09
N GLU A 297 -0.93 -22.80 -41.72
CA GLU A 297 -1.32 -22.66 -43.13
C GLU A 297 -0.38 -23.47 -44.03
N ARG A 298 0.93 -23.43 -43.76
CA ARG A 298 1.91 -24.22 -44.53
C ARG A 298 1.77 -25.72 -44.30
N THR A 299 1.46 -26.15 -43.07
CA THR A 299 1.25 -27.57 -42.75
C THR A 299 -0.09 -28.08 -43.29
N GLY A 300 -1.14 -27.26 -43.26
CA GLY A 300 -2.48 -27.58 -43.75
C GLY A 300 -2.58 -27.61 -45.28
N GLN A 301 -1.99 -26.63 -45.98
CA GLN A 301 -2.02 -26.57 -47.45
C GLN A 301 -1.39 -27.81 -48.12
N GLN A 302 -0.46 -28.47 -47.44
CA GLN A 302 0.15 -29.70 -47.94
C GLN A 302 -0.82 -30.90 -47.96
N GLN A 303 -1.84 -30.93 -47.09
CA GLN A 303 -2.87 -31.98 -47.11
C GLN A 303 -3.97 -31.69 -48.13
N ASP A 304 -4.30 -30.41 -48.37
CA ASP A 304 -5.37 -30.02 -49.30
C ASP A 304 -5.06 -30.38 -50.77
N TRP A 305 -3.78 -30.43 -51.17
CA TRP A 305 -3.39 -30.77 -52.54
C TRP A 305 -3.75 -32.20 -52.95
N PHE A 306 -3.92 -33.09 -51.96
CA PHE A 306 -4.37 -34.46 -52.17
C PHE A 306 -5.80 -34.68 -51.66
N GLY A 307 -6.60 -33.62 -51.45
CA GLY A 307 -8.01 -33.76 -51.10
C GLY A 307 -8.89 -33.98 -52.33
N CYS A 308 -9.75 -35.00 -52.31
CA CYS A 308 -10.82 -35.10 -53.31
C CYS A 308 -11.89 -34.01 -53.02
N PRO A 309 -12.28 -33.17 -53.99
CA PRO A 309 -13.18 -32.04 -53.79
C PRO A 309 -14.63 -32.45 -53.48
N VAL A 310 -14.96 -33.75 -53.57
CA VAL A 310 -16.30 -34.27 -53.34
C VAL A 310 -16.45 -34.83 -51.92
N CYS A 311 -15.63 -35.84 -51.56
CA CYS A 311 -15.65 -36.47 -50.24
C CYS A 311 -14.78 -35.73 -49.21
N LEU A 312 -13.91 -34.81 -49.63
CA LEU A 312 -12.83 -34.22 -48.83
C LEU A 312 -11.85 -35.25 -48.25
N CYS A 313 -11.86 -36.47 -48.79
CA CYS A 313 -10.99 -37.54 -48.37
C CYS A 313 -9.58 -37.39 -48.97
N LEU A 314 -8.57 -37.65 -48.14
CA LEU A 314 -7.16 -37.55 -48.52
C LEU A 314 -6.79 -38.72 -49.45
N LEU A 315 -6.32 -38.40 -50.65
CA LEU A 315 -5.95 -39.30 -51.73
C LEU A 315 -4.58 -39.95 -51.48
N LYS A 316 -4.49 -40.76 -50.43
CA LYS A 316 -3.30 -41.54 -50.09
C LYS A 316 -3.36 -42.95 -50.69
N PRO A 317 -2.22 -43.58 -51.04
CA PRO A 317 -2.20 -44.99 -51.43
C PRO A 317 -2.89 -45.87 -50.37
N PRO A 318 -3.65 -46.91 -50.76
CA PRO A 318 -3.76 -47.48 -52.10
C PRO A 318 -4.88 -46.86 -52.98
N LEU A 319 -5.51 -45.76 -52.56
CA LEU A 319 -6.58 -45.13 -53.34
C LEU A 319 -6.09 -44.73 -54.72
N ARG A 320 -6.91 -45.01 -55.73
CA ARG A 320 -6.68 -44.55 -57.10
C ARG A 320 -7.14 -43.11 -57.26
N ILE A 321 -6.37 -42.33 -57.98
CA ILE A 321 -6.64 -40.92 -58.23
C ILE A 321 -7.09 -40.77 -59.68
N PHE A 322 -8.27 -40.20 -59.87
CA PHE A 322 -8.81 -39.88 -61.19
C PHE A 322 -8.73 -38.38 -61.43
N GLN A 323 -8.66 -37.97 -62.69
CA GLN A 323 -8.75 -36.57 -63.10
C GLN A 323 -9.79 -36.38 -64.20
N CYS A 324 -10.52 -35.27 -64.17
CA CYS A 324 -11.37 -34.86 -65.29
C CYS A 324 -10.53 -34.38 -66.49
N PRO A 325 -11.14 -34.07 -67.65
CA PRO A 325 -10.42 -33.56 -68.82
C PRO A 325 -9.59 -32.30 -68.55
N GLU A 326 -10.10 -31.41 -67.68
CA GLU A 326 -9.40 -30.18 -67.25
C GLU A 326 -8.37 -30.40 -66.12
N GLY A 327 -8.14 -31.64 -65.67
CA GLY A 327 -7.10 -31.97 -64.67
C GLY A 327 -7.52 -31.91 -63.19
N HIS A 328 -8.78 -31.63 -62.85
CA HIS A 328 -9.28 -31.68 -61.47
C HIS A 328 -9.36 -33.11 -60.95
N ILE A 329 -8.89 -33.35 -59.72
CA ILE A 329 -8.70 -34.69 -59.16
C ILE A 329 -9.94 -35.19 -58.40
N LEU A 330 -10.14 -36.51 -58.37
CA LEU A 330 -11.23 -37.22 -57.71
C LEU A 330 -10.70 -38.54 -57.12
N CYS A 331 -11.29 -39.03 -56.03
CA CYS A 331 -11.02 -40.39 -55.56
C CYS A 331 -11.79 -41.43 -56.38
N GLU A 332 -11.35 -42.69 -56.32
CA GLU A 332 -12.02 -43.83 -56.95
C GLU A 332 -13.52 -43.89 -56.61
N GLU A 333 -13.87 -43.77 -55.32
CA GLU A 333 -15.26 -43.84 -54.84
C GLU A 333 -16.14 -42.72 -55.43
N CYS A 334 -15.65 -41.48 -55.45
CA CYS A 334 -16.41 -40.36 -55.99
C CYS A 334 -16.53 -40.42 -57.52
N LYS A 335 -15.52 -40.96 -58.21
CA LYS A 335 -15.57 -41.20 -59.65
C LYS A 335 -16.59 -42.30 -60.01
N GLU A 336 -16.79 -43.28 -59.13
CA GLU A 336 -17.74 -44.37 -59.35
C GLU A 336 -19.18 -44.01 -58.96
N ASN A 337 -19.38 -42.88 -58.28
CA ASN A 337 -20.71 -42.41 -57.91
C ASN A 337 -21.51 -41.98 -59.16
N PRO A 338 -22.60 -42.68 -59.54
CA PRO A 338 -23.40 -42.35 -60.72
C PRO A 338 -24.12 -41.01 -60.62
N ALA A 339 -24.26 -40.44 -59.41
CA ALA A 339 -24.81 -39.10 -59.23
C ALA A 339 -23.83 -37.98 -59.64
N LEU A 340 -22.53 -38.28 -59.76
CA LEU A 340 -21.51 -37.30 -60.11
C LEU A 340 -21.28 -37.24 -61.63
N VAL A 341 -22.22 -36.62 -62.34
CA VAL A 341 -22.20 -36.55 -63.82
C VAL A 341 -21.21 -35.49 -64.33
N HIS A 342 -20.97 -34.43 -63.56
CA HIS A 342 -20.11 -33.31 -63.94
C HIS A 342 -19.04 -33.06 -62.87
N CYS A 343 -17.86 -32.59 -63.28
CA CYS A 343 -16.81 -32.19 -62.36
C CYS A 343 -17.33 -31.06 -61.44
N PRO A 344 -17.17 -31.16 -60.10
CA PRO A 344 -17.64 -30.11 -59.20
C PRO A 344 -16.86 -28.79 -59.35
N GLN A 345 -15.63 -28.85 -59.90
CA GLN A 345 -14.76 -27.69 -60.04
C GLN A 345 -14.94 -26.98 -61.41
N CYS A 346 -14.86 -27.71 -62.53
CA CYS A 346 -14.99 -27.11 -63.88
C CYS A 346 -16.32 -27.38 -64.60
N ARG A 347 -17.22 -28.18 -64.02
CA ARG A 347 -18.53 -28.55 -64.59
C ARG A 347 -18.46 -29.32 -65.93
N VAL A 348 -17.29 -29.80 -66.35
CA VAL A 348 -17.14 -30.66 -67.53
C VAL A 348 -17.74 -32.05 -67.26
N PRO A 349 -18.43 -32.69 -68.23
CA PRO A 349 -18.97 -34.04 -68.07
C PRO A 349 -17.87 -35.06 -67.72
N LEU A 350 -18.13 -35.94 -66.75
CA LEU A 350 -17.17 -36.97 -66.30
C LEU A 350 -17.38 -38.32 -67.00
N GLU A 351 -18.55 -38.55 -67.58
CA GLU A 351 -18.96 -39.84 -68.14
C GLU A 351 -18.03 -40.27 -69.28
N GLY A 352 -17.25 -41.34 -69.05
CA GLY A 352 -16.26 -41.87 -70.00
C GLY A 352 -15.02 -41.00 -70.21
N LEU A 353 -14.94 -39.81 -69.61
CA LEU A 353 -13.90 -38.81 -69.86
C LEU A 353 -12.89 -38.68 -68.72
N CYS A 354 -13.17 -39.25 -67.54
CA CYS A 354 -12.19 -39.32 -66.45
C CYS A 354 -11.04 -40.28 -66.76
N SER A 355 -9.81 -39.82 -66.61
CA SER A 355 -8.60 -40.64 -66.74
C SER A 355 -7.95 -40.87 -65.38
N ARG A 356 -7.37 -42.06 -65.17
CA ARG A 356 -6.62 -42.37 -63.94
C ARG A 356 -5.27 -41.65 -63.96
N ASN A 357 -5.03 -40.77 -63.00
CA ASN A 357 -3.79 -40.01 -62.88
C ASN A 357 -2.72 -40.83 -62.12
N ARG A 358 -2.13 -41.81 -62.83
CA ARG A 358 -1.06 -42.65 -62.27
C ARG A 358 0.19 -41.87 -61.86
N ALA A 359 0.47 -40.75 -62.52
CA ALA A 359 1.59 -39.88 -62.17
C ALA A 359 1.34 -39.23 -60.80
N LEU A 360 0.14 -38.70 -60.56
CA LEU A 360 -0.23 -38.16 -59.27
C LEU A 360 -0.38 -39.24 -58.20
N GLU A 361 -0.77 -40.46 -58.56
CA GLU A 361 -0.70 -41.61 -57.63
C GLU A 361 0.73 -41.95 -57.24
N GLU A 362 1.71 -41.85 -58.15
CA GLU A 362 3.13 -42.07 -57.85
C GLU A 362 3.68 -40.94 -56.98
N VAL A 363 3.29 -39.69 -57.26
CA VAL A 363 3.62 -38.54 -56.42
C VAL A 363 2.93 -38.67 -55.06
N ALA A 364 1.67 -39.09 -54.99
CA ALA A 364 0.98 -39.38 -53.74
C ALA A 364 1.65 -40.56 -53.03
N ARG A 365 2.15 -41.55 -53.76
CA ARG A 365 2.91 -42.67 -53.18
C ARG A 365 4.22 -42.18 -52.59
N SER A 366 5.02 -41.40 -53.30
CA SER A 366 6.23 -40.81 -52.73
C SER A 366 5.93 -39.81 -51.61
N TYR A 367 4.79 -39.12 -51.68
CA TYR A 367 4.34 -38.17 -50.68
C TYR A 367 3.66 -38.84 -49.49
N PHE A 368 3.16 -40.07 -49.53
CA PHE A 368 2.46 -40.76 -48.43
C PHE A 368 3.12 -42.04 -47.92
N SER A 369 4.11 -42.57 -48.65
CA SER A 369 5.05 -43.58 -48.15
C SER A 369 6.09 -42.95 -47.24
#